data_AF-A0A661Y602-F1
#
_entry.id   AF-A0A661Y602-F1
#
_cell.length_a   1.000
_cell.length_b   1.000
_cell.length_c   1.000
_cell.angle_alpha   90.00
_cell.angle_beta   90.00
_cell.angle_gamma   90.00
#
_symmetry.space_group_name_H-M   'P 1'
#
loop_
_entity.id
_entity.type
_entity.pdbx_description
1 polymer ?
#
loop_
_entity_poly.entity_id
_entity_poly.type
_entity_poly.pdbx_seq_one_letter_code
_entity_poly.pdbx_strand_id
1 'polypeptide(L)'
;ARFTYEEAQYVIENPTKDIIEIPSEISLTSKKYTIDKSIVEAILELDRLAKILRKKRMYNGAISFDKIEVKFKLDEHNVPEGVYFKESKDANKLIEEFMLLANRSVAEFIGKQNKKKVFVYRIHDEPDDEKIAALENIIKRFGYKLDTHNRKSTSQSLNKLLKDVTGKKEQNLIDTLAIRSMSKAVYTTNNIGHYGLAFDYYTHFTSPIRRYPDVMVHRLLQYYLDGGKSVKEEEYEDRSQHSSDMEQLATKAERDSIKYMQVKYMMDHQDQDFLGVISGVTEWGVYVEIVSNKCEGMVRLADLKDDHYTFNKEEFAVIGNRSKNMYRLGDEVYVKVKNADLIRKHLDFTMLGHRNEIEAVN
;
A
#
# COMPACT_ATOMS: atom_id res chain seq x y z
N ALA A 1 -21.75 -6.92 19.85
CA ALA A 1 -21.03 -5.66 20.14
C ALA A 1 -20.46 -5.09 18.85
N ARG A 2 -20.33 -3.76 18.75
CA ARG A 2 -19.71 -3.05 17.62
C ARG A 2 -18.42 -2.41 18.14
N PHE A 3 -17.33 -2.57 17.41
CA PHE A 3 -16.00 -2.08 17.81
C PHE A 3 -15.33 -1.28 16.70
N THR A 4 -14.50 -0.32 17.09
CA THR A 4 -13.46 0.28 16.25
C THR A 4 -12.20 -0.60 16.28
N TYR A 5 -11.27 -0.34 15.36
CA TYR A 5 -9.98 -1.02 15.40
C TYR A 5 -9.16 -0.58 16.60
N GLU A 6 -9.30 0.68 17.02
CA GLU A 6 -8.61 1.29 18.14
C GLU A 6 -9.05 0.66 19.48
N GLU A 7 -10.35 0.41 19.65
CA GLU A 7 -10.89 -0.29 20.83
C GLU A 7 -10.38 -1.74 20.90
N ALA A 8 -10.41 -2.47 19.79
CA ALA A 8 -9.90 -3.84 19.74
C ALA A 8 -8.38 -3.87 19.95
N GLN A 9 -7.65 -2.89 19.41
CA GLN A 9 -6.21 -2.76 19.62
C GLN A 9 -5.88 -2.50 21.08
N TYR A 10 -6.65 -1.64 21.76
CA TYR A 10 -6.48 -1.38 23.18
C TYR A 10 -6.63 -2.64 24.03
N VAL A 11 -7.61 -3.51 23.70
CA VAL A 11 -7.77 -4.82 24.34
C VAL A 11 -6.56 -5.72 24.10
N ILE A 12 -6.02 -5.76 22.87
CA ILE A 12 -4.84 -6.56 22.51
C ILE A 12 -3.58 -6.09 23.25
N GLU A 13 -3.41 -4.78 23.42
CA GLU A 13 -2.27 -4.16 24.11
C GLU A 13 -2.35 -4.27 25.64
N ASN A 14 -3.55 -4.46 26.19
CA ASN A 14 -3.80 -4.61 27.62
C ASN A 14 -4.41 -5.99 27.94
N PRO A 15 -3.67 -7.09 27.69
CA PRO A 15 -4.23 -8.43 27.79
C PRO A 15 -4.56 -8.79 29.24
N THR A 16 -5.84 -8.81 29.56
CA THR A 16 -6.40 -9.37 30.80
C THR A 16 -7.55 -10.31 30.46
N LYS A 17 -7.80 -11.30 31.32
CA LYS A 17 -8.99 -12.16 31.23
C LYS A 17 -10.16 -11.60 32.05
N ASP A 18 -10.12 -10.33 32.42
CA ASP A 18 -11.17 -9.69 33.18
C ASP A 18 -11.77 -8.52 32.39
N ILE A 19 -12.71 -7.82 33.02
CA ILE A 19 -13.40 -6.67 32.41
C ILE A 19 -12.36 -5.59 32.05
N ILE A 20 -12.42 -5.12 30.81
CA ILE A 20 -11.61 -4.00 30.34
C ILE A 20 -12.51 -2.78 30.20
N GLU A 21 -12.04 -1.67 30.72
CA GLU A 21 -12.69 -0.38 30.53
C GLU A 21 -12.07 0.34 29.33
N ILE A 22 -12.91 0.71 28.37
CA ILE A 22 -12.53 1.46 27.19
C ILE A 22 -12.57 2.95 27.50
N PRO A 23 -11.45 3.68 27.32
CA PRO A 23 -11.40 5.13 27.49
C PRO A 23 -12.31 5.88 26.50
N SER A 24 -12.80 7.05 26.89
CA SER A 24 -13.66 7.90 26.05
C SER A 24 -13.01 8.33 24.74
N GLU A 25 -11.68 8.45 24.73
CA GLU A 25 -10.91 9.02 23.62
C GLU A 25 -10.84 8.08 22.41
N ILE A 26 -10.90 6.77 22.66
CA ILE A 26 -10.87 5.74 21.60
C ILE A 26 -12.25 5.14 21.34
N SER A 27 -13.23 5.45 22.21
CA SER A 27 -14.58 4.92 22.15
C SER A 27 -15.34 5.46 20.94
N LEU A 28 -16.04 4.59 20.22
CA LEU A 28 -16.92 4.95 19.12
C LEU A 28 -18.01 5.96 19.54
N THR A 29 -18.43 5.90 20.80
CA THR A 29 -19.52 6.74 21.35
C THR A 29 -19.00 7.96 22.09
N SER A 30 -17.68 8.16 22.11
CA SER A 30 -16.99 9.18 22.92
C SER A 30 -17.32 9.11 24.41
N LYS A 31 -17.77 7.92 24.87
CA LYS A 31 -18.12 7.64 26.27
C LYS A 31 -17.36 6.42 26.74
N LYS A 32 -16.94 6.49 28.00
CA LYS A 32 -16.31 5.37 28.70
C LYS A 32 -17.30 4.24 28.88
N TYR A 33 -16.89 3.01 28.61
CA TYR A 33 -17.73 1.82 28.84
C TYR A 33 -16.86 0.59 29.13
N THR A 34 -17.46 -0.42 29.76
CA THR A 34 -16.80 -1.68 30.08
C THR A 34 -17.14 -2.76 29.07
N ILE A 35 -16.15 -3.58 28.72
CA ILE A 35 -16.32 -4.76 27.87
C ILE A 35 -16.39 -6.01 28.76
N ASP A 36 -17.39 -6.85 28.51
CA ASP A 36 -17.52 -8.14 29.19
C ASP A 36 -16.31 -9.05 28.95
N LYS A 37 -15.95 -9.82 29.98
CA LYS A 37 -14.86 -10.81 29.97
C LYS A 37 -14.89 -11.74 28.76
N SER A 38 -16.08 -12.23 28.38
CA SER A 38 -16.22 -13.16 27.25
C SER A 38 -15.82 -12.55 25.91
N ILE A 39 -16.05 -11.25 25.73
CA ILE A 39 -15.66 -10.53 24.52
C ILE A 39 -14.16 -10.26 24.52
N VAL A 40 -13.60 -9.88 25.67
CA VAL A 40 -12.15 -9.70 25.84
C VAL A 40 -11.42 -11.00 25.49
N GLU A 41 -11.85 -12.13 26.06
CA GLU A 41 -11.28 -13.45 25.77
C GLU A 41 -11.40 -13.81 24.28
N ALA A 42 -12.54 -13.53 23.64
CA ALA A 42 -12.73 -13.77 22.22
C ALA A 42 -11.79 -12.93 21.34
N ILE A 43 -11.60 -11.65 21.63
CA ILE A 43 -10.69 -10.76 20.89
C ILE A 43 -9.25 -11.28 21.00
N LEU A 44 -8.80 -11.63 22.21
CA LEU A 44 -7.45 -12.13 22.45
C LEU A 44 -7.21 -13.48 21.75
N GLU A 45 -8.19 -14.37 21.75
CA GLU A 45 -8.07 -15.66 21.04
C GLU A 45 -8.07 -15.49 19.52
N LEU A 46 -8.89 -14.59 18.98
CA LEU A 46 -8.88 -14.26 17.55
C LEU A 46 -7.54 -13.65 17.14
N ASP A 47 -6.95 -12.76 17.94
CA ASP A 47 -5.61 -12.20 17.68
C ASP A 47 -4.54 -13.29 17.66
N ARG A 48 -4.57 -14.19 18.66
CA ARG A 48 -3.65 -15.34 18.73
C ARG A 48 -3.73 -16.19 17.46
N LEU A 49 -4.94 -16.53 17.02
CA LEU A 49 -5.16 -17.31 15.80
C LEU A 49 -4.72 -16.55 14.55
N ALA A 50 -5.00 -15.26 14.45
CA ALA A 50 -4.58 -14.43 13.33
C ALA A 50 -3.05 -14.38 13.21
N LYS A 51 -2.32 -14.25 14.33
CA LYS A 51 -0.84 -14.29 14.35
C LYS A 51 -0.31 -15.64 13.84
N ILE A 52 -0.94 -16.75 14.19
CA ILE A 52 -0.60 -18.09 13.69
C ILE A 52 -0.85 -18.20 12.18
N LEU A 53 -2.02 -17.75 11.71
CA LEU A 53 -2.39 -17.75 10.29
C LEU A 53 -1.42 -16.90 9.46
N ARG A 54 -1.09 -15.69 9.93
CA ARG A 54 -0.14 -14.79 9.28
C ARG A 54 1.25 -15.42 9.17
N LYS A 55 1.76 -16.00 10.26
CA LYS A 55 3.06 -16.67 10.27
C LYS A 55 3.11 -17.80 9.23
N LYS A 56 2.04 -18.60 9.13
CA LYS A 56 1.92 -19.66 8.12
C LYS A 56 1.86 -19.10 6.69
N ARG A 57 1.08 -18.04 6.47
CA ARG A 57 0.94 -17.35 5.17
C ARG A 57 2.28 -16.78 4.70
N MET A 58 3.01 -16.08 5.56
CA MET A 58 4.34 -15.55 5.26
C MET A 58 5.37 -16.66 5.00
N TYR A 59 5.34 -17.75 5.77
CA TYR A 59 6.20 -18.92 5.54
C TYR A 59 5.99 -19.55 4.15
N ASN A 60 4.75 -19.54 3.66
CA ASN A 60 4.38 -20.05 2.34
C ASN A 60 4.76 -19.10 1.18
N GLY A 61 5.35 -17.94 1.47
CA GLY A 61 5.82 -17.00 0.45
C GLY A 61 4.83 -15.88 0.11
N ALA A 62 3.90 -15.54 0.99
CA ALA A 62 3.15 -14.30 0.83
C ALA A 62 4.05 -13.08 1.08
N ILE A 63 3.79 -11.98 0.38
CA ILE A 63 4.57 -10.75 0.48
C ILE A 63 3.80 -9.74 1.33
N SER A 64 4.49 -9.10 2.26
CA SER A 64 3.91 -8.07 3.12
C SER A 64 4.43 -6.70 2.71
N PHE A 65 3.54 -5.86 2.19
CA PHE A 65 3.81 -4.45 1.99
C PHE A 65 3.04 -3.66 3.06
N ASP A 66 3.75 -3.21 4.09
CA ASP A 66 3.16 -2.28 5.06
C ASP A 66 3.10 -0.90 4.40
N LYS A 67 1.90 -0.47 4.02
CA LYS A 67 1.68 0.86 3.43
C LYS A 67 1.29 1.85 4.51
N ILE A 68 2.00 2.97 4.57
CA ILE A 68 1.59 4.12 5.37
C ILE A 68 0.55 4.91 4.57
N GLU A 69 -0.67 5.02 5.09
CA GLU A 69 -1.71 5.84 4.46
C GLU A 69 -1.69 7.26 5.01
N VAL A 70 -1.60 8.24 4.12
CA VAL A 70 -1.70 9.66 4.45
C VAL A 70 -3.17 10.06 4.53
N LYS A 71 -3.58 10.66 5.64
CA LYS A 71 -4.92 11.21 5.86
C LYS A 71 -4.84 12.65 6.35
N PHE A 72 -5.91 13.41 6.12
CA PHE A 72 -6.01 14.81 6.48
C PHE A 72 -7.05 15.00 7.58
N LYS A 73 -6.72 15.82 8.57
CA LYS A 73 -7.69 16.40 9.50
C LYS A 73 -8.31 17.60 8.80
N LEU A 74 -9.62 17.56 8.62
CA LEU A 74 -10.36 18.61 7.94
C LEU A 74 -11.12 19.44 8.97
N ASP A 75 -11.18 20.75 8.74
CA ASP A 75 -12.07 21.65 9.48
C ASP A 75 -13.53 21.52 9.02
N GLU A 76 -14.42 22.35 9.59
CA GLU A 76 -15.84 22.41 9.24
C GLU A 76 -16.12 22.81 7.77
N HIS A 77 -15.13 23.40 7.10
CA HIS A 77 -15.19 23.84 5.71
C HIS A 77 -14.44 22.90 4.74
N ASN A 78 -14.04 21.71 5.19
CA ASN A 78 -13.24 20.73 4.43
C ASN A 78 -11.87 21.28 3.96
N VAL A 79 -11.25 22.13 4.77
CA VAL A 79 -9.88 22.61 4.61
C VAL A 79 -8.94 21.72 5.44
N PRO A 80 -7.83 21.22 4.88
CA PRO A 80 -6.89 20.40 5.62
C PRO A 80 -6.07 21.25 6.61
N GLU A 81 -6.29 21.07 7.90
CA GLU A 81 -5.52 21.73 8.97
C GLU A 81 -4.29 20.93 9.40
N GLY A 82 -4.29 19.62 9.14
CA GLY A 82 -3.19 18.76 9.55
C GLY A 82 -3.15 17.44 8.81
N VAL A 83 -1.96 16.85 8.79
CA VAL A 83 -1.71 15.53 8.22
C VAL A 83 -1.49 14.52 9.35
N TYR A 84 -2.04 13.33 9.19
CA TYR A 84 -1.74 12.21 10.06
C TYR A 84 -1.59 10.92 9.25
N PHE A 85 -0.80 10.00 9.80
CA PHE A 85 -0.48 8.74 9.16
C PHE A 85 -1.29 7.63 9.82
N LYS A 86 -1.94 6.81 8.99
CA LYS A 86 -2.64 5.61 9.45
C LYS A 86 -1.75 4.40 9.19
N GLU A 87 -1.42 3.71 10.27
CA GLU A 87 -0.66 2.47 10.24
C GLU A 87 -1.57 1.28 10.52
N SER A 88 -1.25 0.13 9.92
CA SER A 88 -1.96 -1.13 10.14
C SER A 88 -1.44 -1.80 11.41
N LYS A 89 -2.27 -1.86 12.45
CA LYS A 89 -1.95 -2.50 13.74
C LYS A 89 -2.49 -3.93 13.83
N ASP A 90 -2.22 -4.61 14.93
CA ASP A 90 -2.62 -6.01 15.14
C ASP A 90 -4.14 -6.21 14.98
N ALA A 91 -4.98 -5.28 15.46
CA ALA A 91 -6.42 -5.34 15.27
C ALA A 91 -6.84 -5.30 13.78
N ASN A 92 -6.17 -4.48 12.95
CA ASN A 92 -6.42 -4.44 11.51
C ASN A 92 -6.03 -5.77 10.87
N LYS A 93 -4.81 -6.22 11.18
CA LYS A 93 -4.24 -7.43 10.63
C LYS A 93 -4.95 -8.71 11.15
N LEU A 94 -5.64 -8.65 12.29
CA LEU A 94 -6.53 -9.71 12.79
C LEU A 94 -7.69 -9.91 11.83
N ILE A 95 -8.44 -8.84 11.56
CA ILE A 95 -9.58 -8.91 10.63
C ILE A 95 -9.11 -9.34 9.25
N GLU A 96 -7.99 -8.81 8.76
CA GLU A 96 -7.39 -9.21 7.48
C GLU A 96 -7.24 -10.73 7.36
N GLU A 97 -6.60 -11.40 8.33
CA GLU A 97 -6.34 -12.84 8.25
C GLU A 97 -7.63 -13.68 8.23
N PHE A 98 -8.65 -13.29 8.99
CA PHE A 98 -9.94 -13.99 8.95
C PHE A 98 -10.69 -13.73 7.64
N MET A 99 -10.61 -12.53 7.06
CA MET A 99 -11.19 -12.25 5.75
C MET A 99 -10.47 -13.06 4.66
N LEU A 100 -9.14 -13.13 4.69
CA LEU A 100 -8.35 -13.95 3.79
C LEU A 100 -8.70 -15.44 3.90
N LEU A 101 -8.90 -15.93 5.13
CA LEU A 101 -9.30 -17.32 5.37
C LEU A 101 -10.67 -17.62 4.75
N ALA A 102 -11.66 -16.75 4.92
CA ALA A 102 -12.98 -16.93 4.32
C ALA A 102 -12.93 -16.90 2.78
N ASN A 103 -12.26 -15.89 2.23
CA ASN A 103 -12.03 -15.71 0.79
C ASN A 103 -11.37 -16.95 0.16
N ARG A 104 -10.27 -17.44 0.75
CA ARG A 104 -9.57 -18.64 0.28
C ARG A 104 -10.46 -19.87 0.38
N SER A 105 -11.14 -20.07 1.52
CA SER A 105 -12.00 -21.24 1.74
C SER A 105 -13.11 -21.36 0.70
N VAL A 106 -13.76 -20.23 0.35
CA VAL A 106 -14.80 -20.20 -0.69
C VAL A 106 -14.21 -20.50 -2.07
N ALA A 107 -13.06 -19.90 -2.41
CA ALA A 107 -12.40 -20.14 -3.69
C ALA A 107 -11.95 -21.60 -3.85
N GLU A 108 -11.38 -22.20 -2.79
CA GLU A 108 -10.97 -23.60 -2.77
C GLU A 108 -12.16 -24.54 -2.86
N PHE A 109 -13.26 -24.24 -2.15
CA PHE A 109 -14.47 -25.06 -2.14
C PHE A 109 -15.07 -25.24 -3.54
N ILE A 110 -15.07 -24.17 -4.36
CA ILE A 110 -15.53 -24.25 -5.76
C ILE A 110 -14.43 -24.77 -6.69
N GLY A 111 -13.20 -24.28 -6.54
CA GLY A 111 -12.10 -24.58 -7.45
C GLY A 111 -11.58 -26.02 -7.39
N LYS A 112 -11.72 -26.71 -6.26
CA LYS A 112 -11.28 -28.11 -6.09
C LYS A 112 -12.36 -29.15 -6.41
N GLN A 113 -13.51 -28.74 -6.97
CA GLN A 113 -14.56 -29.70 -7.37
C GLN A 113 -14.15 -30.49 -8.62
N ASN A 114 -14.53 -31.77 -8.69
CA ASN A 114 -14.23 -32.65 -9.83
C ASN A 114 -14.76 -32.10 -11.17
N LYS A 115 -15.87 -31.37 -11.16
CA LYS A 115 -16.41 -30.69 -12.33
C LYS A 115 -16.04 -29.21 -12.22
N LYS A 116 -15.26 -28.72 -13.19
CA LYS A 116 -14.92 -27.30 -13.29
C LYS A 116 -16.21 -26.49 -13.39
N LYS A 117 -16.41 -25.59 -12.43
CA LYS A 117 -17.50 -24.61 -12.41
C LYS A 117 -16.91 -23.24 -12.65
N VAL A 118 -17.55 -22.44 -13.51
CA VAL A 118 -17.19 -21.03 -13.70
C VAL A 118 -17.34 -20.30 -12.37
N PHE A 119 -16.32 -19.55 -11.98
CA PHE A 119 -16.30 -18.79 -10.75
C PHE A 119 -15.50 -17.51 -10.95
N VAL A 120 -15.71 -16.50 -10.12
CA VAL A 120 -14.94 -15.26 -10.19
C VAL A 120 -13.77 -15.38 -9.23
N TYR A 121 -12.56 -15.27 -9.74
CA TYR A 121 -11.32 -15.29 -8.97
C TYR A 121 -10.73 -13.88 -8.90
N ARG A 122 -9.97 -13.63 -7.83
CA ARG A 122 -9.10 -12.47 -7.70
C ARG A 122 -7.67 -12.98 -7.86
N ILE A 123 -7.11 -12.77 -9.03
CA ILE A 123 -5.78 -13.26 -9.37
C ILE A 123 -4.75 -12.16 -9.20
N HIS A 124 -3.49 -12.57 -9.04
CA HIS A 124 -2.34 -11.68 -9.08
C HIS A 124 -1.20 -12.49 -9.68
N ASP A 125 -0.74 -12.06 -10.85
CA ASP A 125 0.29 -12.77 -11.59
C ASP A 125 1.67 -12.66 -10.93
N GLU A 126 2.63 -13.42 -11.43
CA GLU A 126 4.03 -13.30 -11.03
C GLU A 126 4.59 -11.90 -11.37
N PRO A 127 5.62 -11.43 -10.64
CA PRO A 127 6.30 -10.17 -10.95
C PRO A 127 6.92 -10.19 -12.35
N ASP A 128 7.11 -9.01 -12.90
CA ASP A 128 7.79 -8.82 -14.18
C ASP A 128 9.31 -9.01 -14.00
N ASP A 129 9.89 -9.99 -14.71
CA ASP A 129 11.31 -10.35 -14.59
C ASP A 129 12.24 -9.17 -14.89
N GLU A 130 11.91 -8.32 -15.86
CA GLU A 130 12.73 -7.14 -16.18
C GLU A 130 12.69 -6.12 -15.03
N LYS A 131 11.53 -5.94 -14.41
CA LYS A 131 11.39 -5.04 -13.24
C LYS A 131 12.08 -5.60 -12.00
N ILE A 132 12.06 -6.91 -11.79
CA ILE A 132 12.80 -7.56 -10.72
C ILE A 132 14.31 -7.41 -10.94
N ALA A 133 14.81 -7.63 -12.16
CA ALA A 133 16.21 -7.42 -12.49
C ALA A 133 16.64 -5.95 -12.29
N ALA A 134 15.78 -4.98 -12.66
CA ALA A 134 16.03 -3.57 -12.42
C ALA A 134 16.10 -3.25 -10.91
N LEU A 135 15.18 -3.79 -10.10
CA LEU A 135 15.23 -3.68 -8.64
C LEU A 135 16.53 -4.26 -8.09
N GLU A 136 16.93 -5.46 -8.55
CA GLU A 136 18.15 -6.14 -8.09
C GLU A 136 19.41 -5.30 -8.34
N ASN A 137 19.51 -4.65 -9.51
CA ASN A 137 20.64 -3.78 -9.85
C ASN A 137 20.76 -2.56 -8.92
N ILE A 138 19.63 -2.04 -8.45
CA ILE A 138 19.61 -0.87 -7.55
C ILE A 138 20.00 -1.29 -6.14
N ILE A 139 19.36 -2.33 -5.60
CA ILE A 139 19.56 -2.75 -4.21
C ILE A 139 20.97 -3.32 -3.97
N LYS A 140 21.63 -3.88 -4.99
CA LYS A 140 23.03 -4.34 -4.94
C LYS A 140 23.99 -3.23 -4.53
N ARG A 141 23.73 -1.99 -4.94
CA ARG A 141 24.55 -0.83 -4.59
C ARG A 141 24.44 -0.47 -3.10
N PHE A 142 23.33 -0.85 -2.45
CA PHE A 142 23.12 -0.73 -1.02
C PHE A 142 23.54 -2.01 -0.24
N GLY A 143 24.16 -2.98 -0.92
CA GLY A 143 24.63 -4.23 -0.31
C GLY A 143 23.56 -5.31 -0.14
N TYR A 144 22.36 -5.12 -0.69
CA TYR A 144 21.31 -6.15 -0.64
C TYR A 144 21.34 -7.05 -1.87
N LYS A 145 20.73 -8.23 -1.75
CA LYS A 145 20.58 -9.21 -2.83
C LYS A 145 19.19 -9.84 -2.76
N LEU A 146 18.62 -10.14 -3.91
CA LEU A 146 17.43 -10.97 -4.04
C LEU A 146 17.83 -12.38 -4.46
N ASP A 147 17.06 -13.36 -4.01
CA ASP A 147 17.17 -14.74 -4.45
C ASP A 147 15.98 -15.03 -5.36
N THR A 148 16.22 -15.10 -6.67
CA THR A 148 15.18 -15.27 -7.69
C THR A 148 15.10 -16.70 -8.25
N HIS A 149 15.71 -17.69 -7.60
CA HIS A 149 15.75 -19.07 -8.12
C HIS A 149 14.37 -19.71 -8.27
N ASN A 150 13.45 -19.40 -7.37
CA ASN A 150 12.06 -19.83 -7.46
C ASN A 150 11.13 -18.83 -6.75
N ARG A 151 9.82 -18.99 -6.96
CA ARG A 151 8.79 -18.13 -6.36
C ARG A 151 8.92 -17.97 -4.84
N LYS A 152 9.18 -19.06 -4.11
CA LYS A 152 9.26 -19.04 -2.65
C LYS A 152 10.51 -18.29 -2.18
N SER A 153 11.68 -18.56 -2.77
CA SER A 153 12.91 -17.85 -2.43
C SER A 153 12.84 -16.37 -2.80
N THR A 154 12.18 -16.04 -3.92
CA THR A 154 11.92 -14.66 -4.35
C THR A 154 11.09 -13.90 -3.32
N SER A 155 9.96 -14.46 -2.92
CA SER A 155 9.06 -13.82 -1.96
C SER A 155 9.71 -13.70 -0.57
N GLN A 156 10.48 -14.70 -0.14
CA GLN A 156 11.19 -14.66 1.14
C GLN A 156 12.34 -13.64 1.14
N SER A 157 13.13 -13.58 0.06
CA SER A 157 14.21 -12.60 -0.06
C SER A 157 13.66 -11.18 -0.19
N LEU A 158 12.53 -10.99 -0.86
CA LEU A 158 11.84 -9.70 -0.92
C LEU A 158 11.31 -9.26 0.45
N ASN A 159 10.63 -10.13 1.20
CA ASN A 159 10.19 -9.82 2.56
C ASN A 159 11.37 -9.50 3.48
N LYS A 160 12.49 -10.23 3.34
CA LYS A 160 13.71 -9.95 4.08
C LYS A 160 14.26 -8.56 3.72
N LEU A 161 14.32 -8.23 2.42
CA LEU A 161 14.74 -6.92 1.95
C LEU A 161 13.89 -5.80 2.57
N LEU A 162 12.56 -5.88 2.47
CA LEU A 162 11.63 -4.88 3.03
C LEU A 162 11.81 -4.70 4.54
N LYS A 163 12.08 -5.80 5.25
CA LYS A 163 12.39 -5.74 6.69
C LYS A 163 13.76 -5.12 6.98
N ASP A 164 14.79 -5.49 6.22
CA ASP A 164 16.17 -5.05 6.42
C ASP A 164 16.36 -3.55 6.10
N VAL A 165 15.49 -2.98 5.26
CA VAL A 165 15.51 -1.55 4.91
C VAL A 165 14.69 -0.68 5.86
N THR A 166 13.88 -1.28 6.74
CA THR A 166 13.04 -0.53 7.67
C THR A 166 13.87 0.41 8.56
N GLY A 167 13.53 1.70 8.56
CA GLY A 167 14.22 2.77 9.30
C GLY A 167 15.50 3.29 8.63
N LYS A 168 15.86 2.79 7.44
CA LYS A 168 17.02 3.26 6.68
C LYS A 168 16.64 4.32 5.66
N LYS A 169 17.64 5.08 5.18
CA LYS A 169 17.46 6.17 4.21
C LYS A 169 16.87 5.67 2.90
N GLU A 170 17.26 4.48 2.47
CA GLU A 170 16.82 3.84 1.23
C GLU A 170 15.45 3.13 1.32
N GLN A 171 14.78 3.15 2.49
CA GLN A 171 13.51 2.43 2.69
C GLN A 171 12.45 2.83 1.66
N ASN A 172 12.11 4.12 1.58
CA ASN A 172 11.03 4.62 0.71
C ASN A 172 11.27 4.26 -0.76
N LEU A 173 12.54 4.33 -1.19
CA LEU A 173 12.98 3.96 -2.51
C LEU A 173 12.71 2.47 -2.77
N ILE A 174 13.24 1.61 -1.90
CA ILE A 174 13.16 0.16 -2.07
C ILE A 174 11.71 -0.32 -2.00
N ASP A 175 10.91 0.19 -1.05
CA ASP A 175 9.49 -0.12 -0.94
C ASP A 175 8.73 0.24 -2.23
N THR A 176 9.00 1.43 -2.77
CA THR A 176 8.35 1.92 -4.00
C THR A 176 8.70 1.05 -5.21
N LEU A 177 9.97 0.69 -5.38
CA LEU A 177 10.40 -0.14 -6.51
C LEU A 177 9.93 -1.58 -6.37
N ALA A 178 9.95 -2.14 -5.15
CA ALA A 178 9.43 -3.47 -4.86
C ALA A 178 7.93 -3.59 -5.15
N ILE A 179 7.14 -2.57 -4.84
CA ILE A 179 5.71 -2.55 -5.20
C ILE A 179 5.54 -2.43 -6.72
N ARG A 180 6.34 -1.60 -7.39
CA ARG A 180 6.23 -1.37 -8.85
C ARG A 180 6.68 -2.58 -9.69
N SER A 181 7.49 -3.48 -9.13
CA SER A 181 7.86 -4.72 -9.82
C SER A 181 6.76 -5.79 -9.77
N MET A 182 5.80 -5.68 -8.85
CA MET A 182 4.65 -6.59 -8.78
C MET A 182 3.65 -6.35 -9.90
N SER A 183 3.01 -7.43 -10.36
CA SER A 183 1.86 -7.38 -11.26
C SER A 183 0.63 -6.82 -10.55
N LYS A 184 -0.32 -6.25 -11.31
CA LYS A 184 -1.59 -5.78 -10.75
C LYS A 184 -2.56 -6.94 -10.59
N ALA A 185 -3.27 -6.98 -9.46
CA ALA A 185 -4.35 -7.94 -9.27
C ALA A 185 -5.61 -7.56 -10.07
N VAL A 186 -6.30 -8.56 -10.61
CA VAL A 186 -7.52 -8.38 -11.44
C VAL A 186 -8.57 -9.44 -11.11
N TYR A 187 -9.81 -9.19 -11.50
CA TYR A 187 -10.87 -10.20 -11.48
C TYR A 187 -10.95 -10.89 -12.85
N THR A 188 -11.13 -12.21 -12.83
CA THR A 188 -11.31 -13.05 -14.03
C THR A 188 -11.94 -14.38 -13.63
N THR A 189 -12.48 -15.14 -14.59
CA THR A 189 -12.88 -16.53 -14.45
C THR A 189 -11.72 -17.50 -14.55
N ASN A 190 -10.59 -17.07 -15.11
CA ASN A 190 -9.40 -17.89 -15.27
C ASN A 190 -8.49 -17.84 -14.03
N ASN A 191 -8.50 -18.91 -13.23
CA ASN A 191 -7.66 -18.96 -12.03
C ASN A 191 -6.20 -19.27 -12.37
N ILE A 192 -5.31 -18.32 -12.09
CA ILE A 192 -3.84 -18.51 -12.08
C ILE A 192 -3.26 -18.42 -10.65
N GLY A 193 -4.11 -18.30 -9.64
CA GLY A 193 -3.71 -18.05 -8.26
C GLY A 193 -3.39 -16.57 -7.98
N HIS A 194 -2.90 -16.32 -6.77
CA HIS A 194 -2.57 -14.99 -6.29
C HIS A 194 -1.15 -14.96 -5.74
N TYR A 195 -0.20 -14.45 -6.53
CA TYR A 195 1.23 -14.44 -6.21
C TYR A 195 1.51 -13.79 -4.85
N GLY A 196 1.11 -12.54 -4.66
CA GLY A 196 1.40 -11.79 -3.43
C GLY A 196 0.80 -12.37 -2.14
N LEU A 197 -0.24 -13.21 -2.23
CA LEU A 197 -0.86 -13.86 -1.07
C LEU A 197 -0.39 -15.30 -0.87
N ALA A 198 0.38 -15.85 -1.81
CA ALA A 198 0.75 -17.27 -1.87
C ALA A 198 -0.45 -18.22 -1.77
N PHE A 199 -1.53 -17.92 -2.50
CA PHE A 199 -2.72 -18.76 -2.59
C PHE A 199 -2.95 -19.25 -4.02
N ASP A 200 -3.23 -20.55 -4.18
CA ASP A 200 -3.57 -21.15 -5.49
C ASP A 200 -5.02 -20.84 -5.90
N TYR A 201 -5.90 -20.62 -4.92
CA TYR A 201 -7.29 -20.24 -5.12
C TYR A 201 -7.62 -19.05 -4.24
N TYR A 202 -8.03 -17.94 -4.84
CA TYR A 202 -8.43 -16.76 -4.11
C TYR A 202 -9.55 -16.01 -4.82
N THR A 203 -10.50 -15.50 -4.04
CA THR A 203 -11.59 -14.65 -4.52
C THR A 203 -11.89 -13.58 -3.49
N HIS A 204 -12.66 -12.56 -3.85
CA HIS A 204 -13.25 -11.66 -2.88
C HIS A 204 -14.69 -12.11 -2.56
N PHE A 205 -14.94 -12.39 -1.29
CA PHE A 205 -16.24 -12.87 -0.80
C PHE A 205 -16.79 -12.02 0.36
N THR A 206 -15.91 -11.37 1.12
CA THR A 206 -16.24 -10.78 2.43
C THR A 206 -16.79 -9.36 2.40
N SER A 207 -17.08 -8.77 1.24
CA SER A 207 -17.57 -7.38 1.15
C SER A 207 -18.59 -7.13 0.01
N PRO A 208 -19.70 -7.91 -0.08
CA PRO A 208 -20.71 -7.75 -1.13
C PRO A 208 -21.43 -6.40 -1.13
N ILE A 209 -21.45 -5.68 0.00
CA ILE A 209 -22.08 -4.35 0.10
C ILE A 209 -21.35 -3.30 -0.76
N ARG A 210 -20.03 -3.46 -0.97
CA ARG A 210 -19.17 -2.43 -1.59
C ARG A 210 -18.36 -2.93 -2.79
N ARG A 211 -18.50 -4.21 -3.16
CA ARG A 211 -17.80 -4.82 -4.30
C ARG A 211 -18.74 -5.75 -5.06
N TYR A 212 -18.96 -5.45 -6.33
CA TYR A 212 -19.82 -6.27 -7.19
C TYR A 212 -19.28 -7.69 -7.43
N PRO A 213 -17.95 -7.93 -7.55
CA PRO A 213 -17.41 -9.29 -7.61
C PRO A 213 -17.84 -10.18 -6.46
N ASP A 214 -17.83 -9.69 -5.22
CA ASP A 214 -18.33 -10.44 -4.07
C ASP A 214 -19.81 -10.82 -4.23
N VAL A 215 -20.64 -9.94 -4.81
CA VAL A 215 -22.05 -10.27 -5.11
C VAL A 215 -22.14 -11.41 -6.13
N MET A 216 -21.32 -11.38 -7.17
CA MET A 216 -21.25 -12.48 -8.15
C MET A 216 -20.85 -13.80 -7.50
N VAL A 217 -19.81 -13.76 -6.66
CA VAL A 217 -19.29 -14.90 -5.89
C VAL A 217 -20.35 -15.47 -4.95
N HIS A 218 -21.07 -14.64 -4.21
CA HIS A 218 -22.17 -15.06 -3.33
C HIS A 218 -23.28 -15.78 -4.11
N ARG A 219 -23.72 -15.19 -5.23
CA ARG A 219 -24.77 -15.77 -6.08
C ARG A 219 -24.34 -17.11 -6.69
N LEU A 220 -23.11 -17.17 -7.21
CA LEU A 220 -22.56 -18.40 -7.78
C LEU A 220 -22.41 -19.49 -6.71
N LEU A 221 -21.87 -19.14 -5.54
CA LEU A 221 -21.72 -20.08 -4.42
C LEU A 221 -23.08 -20.67 -4.04
N GLN A 222 -24.09 -19.83 -3.81
CA GLN A 222 -25.44 -20.29 -3.47
C GLN A 222 -26.03 -21.18 -4.58
N TYR A 223 -25.98 -20.72 -5.84
CA TYR A 223 -26.48 -21.48 -6.98
C TYR A 223 -25.84 -22.88 -7.08
N TYR A 224 -24.55 -22.98 -6.78
CA TYR A 224 -23.82 -24.25 -6.81
C TYR A 224 -24.07 -25.14 -5.60
N LEU A 225 -24.40 -24.56 -4.43
CA LEU A 225 -24.87 -25.31 -3.27
C LEU A 225 -26.26 -25.91 -3.52
N ASP A 226 -27.10 -25.23 -4.30
CA ASP A 226 -28.44 -25.68 -4.70
C ASP A 226 -28.41 -26.72 -5.85
N GLY A 227 -27.23 -27.19 -6.25
CA GLY A 227 -27.07 -28.20 -7.31
C GLY A 227 -27.08 -27.64 -8.73
N GLY A 228 -26.95 -26.33 -8.90
CA GLY A 228 -26.83 -25.67 -10.21
C GLY A 228 -25.67 -26.19 -11.06
N LYS A 229 -25.87 -26.19 -12.38
CA LYS A 229 -24.82 -26.53 -13.37
C LYS A 229 -23.87 -25.34 -13.55
N SER A 230 -22.72 -25.54 -14.21
CA SER A 230 -21.83 -24.41 -14.52
C SER A 230 -22.54 -23.38 -15.39
N VAL A 231 -22.35 -22.10 -15.06
CA VAL A 231 -22.81 -20.96 -15.87
C VAL A 231 -21.92 -20.75 -17.11
N LYS A 232 -22.32 -19.84 -18.00
CA LYS A 232 -21.51 -19.43 -19.16
C LYS A 232 -20.32 -18.58 -18.70
N GLU A 233 -19.12 -18.93 -19.17
CA GLU A 233 -17.88 -18.26 -18.76
C GLU A 233 -17.79 -16.81 -19.25
N GLU A 234 -18.09 -16.58 -20.52
CA GLU A 234 -18.03 -15.28 -21.20
C GLU A 234 -18.76 -14.16 -20.44
N GLU A 235 -19.99 -14.43 -19.97
CA GLU A 235 -20.80 -13.45 -19.22
C GLU A 235 -20.13 -13.01 -17.90
N TYR A 236 -19.43 -13.93 -17.23
CA TYR A 236 -18.76 -13.63 -15.97
C TYR A 236 -17.37 -13.04 -16.19
N GLU A 237 -16.72 -13.36 -17.31
CA GLU A 237 -15.45 -12.73 -17.68
C GLU A 237 -15.66 -11.25 -18.01
N ASP A 238 -16.66 -10.91 -18.82
CA ASP A 238 -16.99 -9.52 -19.16
C ASP A 238 -17.29 -8.68 -17.91
N ARG A 239 -18.07 -9.24 -16.98
CA ARG A 239 -18.37 -8.58 -15.69
C ARG A 239 -17.15 -8.45 -14.79
N SER A 240 -16.23 -9.42 -14.84
CA SER A 240 -14.98 -9.40 -14.07
C SER A 240 -14.02 -8.35 -14.61
N GLN A 241 -13.89 -8.24 -15.93
CA GLN A 241 -13.10 -7.20 -16.58
C GLN A 241 -13.66 -5.81 -16.25
N HIS A 242 -14.98 -5.61 -16.40
CA HIS A 242 -15.63 -4.36 -16.02
C HIS A 242 -15.37 -3.97 -14.56
N SER A 243 -15.46 -4.95 -13.63
CA SER A 243 -15.19 -4.71 -12.21
C SER A 243 -13.73 -4.31 -11.95
N SER A 244 -12.78 -4.89 -12.71
CA SER A 244 -11.37 -4.53 -12.64
C SER A 244 -11.12 -3.11 -13.15
N ASP A 245 -11.76 -2.71 -14.24
CA ASP A 245 -11.64 -1.36 -14.79
C ASP A 245 -12.22 -0.31 -13.82
N MET A 246 -13.36 -0.61 -13.21
CA MET A 246 -13.99 0.28 -12.21
C MET A 246 -13.15 0.41 -10.94
N GLU A 247 -12.47 -0.66 -10.50
CA GLU A 247 -11.51 -0.59 -9.40
C GLU A 247 -10.34 0.33 -9.72
N GLN A 248 -9.79 0.24 -10.93
CA GLN A 248 -8.70 1.11 -11.37
C GLN A 248 -9.14 2.58 -11.44
N LEU A 249 -10.34 2.83 -11.98
CA LEU A 249 -10.92 4.17 -12.04
C LEU A 249 -11.12 4.76 -10.64
N ALA A 250 -11.71 3.99 -9.71
CA ALA A 250 -11.92 4.42 -8.33
C ALA A 250 -10.58 4.70 -7.61
N THR A 251 -9.58 3.83 -7.79
CA THR A 251 -8.23 4.02 -7.23
C THR A 251 -7.57 5.29 -7.77
N LYS A 252 -7.73 5.58 -9.07
CA LYS A 252 -7.21 6.81 -9.67
C LYS A 252 -7.90 8.04 -9.08
N ALA A 253 -9.23 8.01 -8.96
CA ALA A 253 -9.99 9.11 -8.36
C ALA A 253 -9.61 9.37 -6.89
N GLU A 254 -9.39 8.31 -6.10
CA GLU A 254 -8.93 8.44 -4.71
C GLU A 254 -7.54 9.09 -4.64
N ARG A 255 -6.58 8.63 -5.46
CA ARG A 255 -5.24 9.24 -5.53
C ARG A 255 -5.30 10.71 -5.92
N ASP A 256 -6.12 11.04 -6.90
CA ASP A 256 -6.35 12.42 -7.34
C ASP A 256 -6.94 13.30 -6.23
N SER A 257 -7.87 12.76 -5.44
CA SER A 257 -8.44 13.46 -4.28
C SER A 257 -7.41 13.69 -3.19
N ILE A 258 -6.52 12.72 -2.93
CA ILE A 258 -5.43 12.87 -1.97
C ILE A 258 -4.45 13.95 -2.45
N LYS A 259 -4.06 13.93 -3.73
CA LYS A 259 -3.19 14.96 -4.32
C LYS A 259 -3.80 16.35 -4.22
N TYR A 260 -5.09 16.47 -4.49
CA TYR A 260 -5.80 17.73 -4.33
C TYR A 260 -5.70 18.26 -2.89
N MET A 261 -5.91 17.39 -1.89
CA MET A 261 -5.78 17.77 -0.48
C MET A 261 -4.35 18.11 -0.08
N GLN A 262 -3.35 17.39 -0.61
CA GLN A 262 -1.92 17.72 -0.42
C GLN A 262 -1.61 19.12 -0.94
N VAL A 263 -2.05 19.43 -2.16
CA VAL A 263 -1.81 20.76 -2.76
C VAL A 263 -2.50 21.85 -1.94
N LYS A 264 -3.77 21.63 -1.55
CA LYS A 264 -4.53 22.56 -0.72
C LYS A 264 -3.83 22.82 0.62
N TYR A 265 -3.33 21.78 1.28
CA TYR A 265 -2.58 21.89 2.53
C TYR A 265 -1.29 22.69 2.36
N MET A 266 -0.54 22.44 1.28
CA MET A 266 0.75 23.12 1.03
C MET A 266 0.61 24.59 0.62
N MET A 267 -0.57 25.04 0.22
CA MET A 267 -0.80 26.46 -0.09
C MET A 267 -0.58 27.37 1.12
N ASP A 268 -0.89 26.89 2.33
CA ASP A 268 -0.72 27.64 3.58
C ASP A 268 0.68 27.50 4.18
N HIS A 269 1.57 26.75 3.52
CA HIS A 269 2.90 26.38 4.01
C HIS A 269 4.03 26.80 3.06
N GLN A 270 3.79 27.79 2.19
CA GLN A 270 4.73 28.13 1.11
C GLN A 270 6.07 28.71 1.59
N ASP A 271 6.06 29.39 2.74
CA ASP A 271 7.25 30.08 3.26
C ASP A 271 8.21 29.15 4.03
N GLN A 272 7.84 27.87 4.20
CA GLN A 272 8.62 26.90 4.96
C GLN A 272 9.57 26.11 4.07
N ASP A 273 10.71 25.73 4.65
CA ASP A 273 11.68 24.83 4.03
C ASP A 273 11.43 23.42 4.55
N PHE A 274 11.37 22.44 3.64
CA PHE A 274 11.00 21.07 3.95
C PHE A 274 12.14 20.12 3.64
N LEU A 275 12.44 19.24 4.60
CA LEU A 275 13.21 18.03 4.32
C LEU A 275 12.34 17.07 3.51
N GLY A 276 12.84 16.68 2.34
CA GLY A 276 12.22 15.70 1.47
C GLY A 276 13.19 14.62 1.04
N VAL A 277 12.63 13.56 0.46
CA VAL A 277 13.37 12.45 -0.16
C VAL A 277 13.00 12.43 -1.63
N ILE A 278 13.99 12.32 -2.51
CA ILE A 278 13.73 12.17 -3.94
C ILE A 278 12.98 10.84 -4.17
N SER A 279 11.72 10.93 -4.61
CA SER A 279 10.80 9.80 -4.84
C SER A 279 10.76 9.34 -6.30
N GLY A 280 11.27 10.17 -7.22
CA GLY A 280 11.30 9.90 -8.64
C GLY A 280 12.26 10.82 -9.38
N VAL A 281 12.86 10.33 -10.45
CA VAL A 281 13.72 11.14 -11.33
C VAL A 281 13.36 10.84 -12.78
N THR A 282 13.21 11.88 -13.57
CA THR A 282 12.86 11.82 -15.00
C THR A 282 13.68 12.83 -15.80
N GLU A 283 13.56 12.78 -17.12
CA GLU A 283 14.13 13.78 -18.04
C GLU A 283 13.54 15.20 -17.84
N TRP A 284 12.39 15.32 -17.19
CA TRP A 284 11.69 16.60 -16.99
C TRP A 284 11.99 17.25 -15.63
N GLY A 285 12.25 16.42 -14.61
CA GLY A 285 12.36 16.88 -13.24
C GLY A 285 12.62 15.78 -12.22
N VAL A 286 12.84 16.24 -11.00
CA VAL A 286 13.06 15.45 -9.79
C VAL A 286 11.80 15.57 -8.93
N TYR A 287 11.15 14.44 -8.65
CA TYR A 287 10.04 14.36 -7.71
C TYR A 287 10.58 14.18 -6.30
N VAL A 288 10.05 14.97 -5.37
CA VAL A 288 10.45 14.99 -3.97
C VAL A 288 9.21 14.77 -3.11
N GLU A 289 9.28 13.79 -2.21
CA GLU A 289 8.27 13.54 -1.17
C GLU A 289 8.76 14.13 0.16
N ILE A 290 7.98 15.04 0.74
CA ILE A 290 8.30 15.67 2.03
C ILE A 290 8.19 14.65 3.16
N VAL A 291 9.18 14.59 4.05
CA VAL A 291 9.25 13.59 5.13
C VAL A 291 8.12 13.76 6.14
N SER A 292 7.85 15.00 6.56
CA SER A 292 6.92 15.29 7.68
C SER A 292 5.44 15.11 7.33
N ASN A 293 5.06 15.33 6.07
CA ASN A 293 3.65 15.36 5.64
C ASN A 293 3.36 14.51 4.39
N LYS A 294 4.39 13.89 3.79
CA LYS A 294 4.28 13.01 2.62
C LYS A 294 3.65 13.67 1.38
N CYS A 295 3.62 15.01 1.33
CA CYS A 295 3.24 15.73 0.12
C CYS A 295 4.35 15.56 -0.93
N GLU A 296 3.96 15.29 -2.17
CA GLU A 296 4.87 15.11 -3.29
C GLU A 296 4.76 16.30 -4.25
N GLY A 297 5.90 16.79 -4.71
CA GLY A 297 6.01 17.85 -5.71
C GLY A 297 7.22 17.65 -6.60
N MET A 298 7.32 18.45 -7.66
CA MET A 298 8.38 18.33 -8.66
C MET A 298 9.28 19.56 -8.68
N VAL A 299 10.58 19.33 -8.66
CA VAL A 299 11.59 20.31 -9.07
C VAL A 299 11.86 20.10 -10.56
N ARG A 300 11.59 21.11 -11.39
CA ARG A 300 11.94 21.06 -12.82
C ARG A 300 13.44 21.19 -13.00
N LEU A 301 14.03 20.42 -13.92
CA LEU A 301 15.47 20.53 -14.21
C LEU A 301 15.85 21.93 -14.69
N ALA A 302 14.96 22.60 -15.44
CA ALA A 302 15.16 23.97 -15.89
C ALA A 302 15.22 25.01 -14.75
N ASP A 303 14.75 24.66 -13.56
CA ASP A 303 14.80 25.53 -12.38
C ASP A 303 16.11 25.34 -11.58
N LEU A 304 16.90 24.30 -11.88
CA LEU A 304 18.27 24.11 -11.34
C LEU A 304 19.24 24.99 -12.13
N LYS A 305 19.57 26.16 -11.60
CA LYS A 305 20.34 27.20 -12.32
C LYS A 305 21.86 27.08 -12.15
N ASP A 306 22.32 26.22 -11.26
CA ASP A 306 23.72 26.02 -10.94
C ASP A 306 24.48 25.19 -12.01
N ASP A 307 23.76 24.34 -12.75
CA ASP A 307 24.31 23.52 -13.82
C ASP A 307 23.26 23.08 -14.86
N HIS A 308 23.70 22.46 -15.96
CA HIS A 308 22.83 21.72 -16.87
C HIS A 308 22.76 20.25 -16.46
N TYR A 309 21.57 19.81 -16.04
CA TYR A 309 21.33 18.46 -15.54
C TYR A 309 20.79 17.53 -16.62
N THR A 310 21.37 16.34 -16.74
CA THR A 310 20.92 15.28 -17.66
C THR A 310 20.45 14.06 -16.87
N PHE A 311 19.30 13.48 -17.27
CA PHE A 311 18.80 12.26 -16.65
C PHE A 311 19.63 11.03 -17.07
N ASN A 312 20.10 10.29 -16.08
CA ASN A 312 20.74 8.99 -16.24
C ASN A 312 19.80 7.90 -15.72
N LYS A 313 19.30 7.06 -16.64
CA LYS A 313 18.36 5.97 -16.35
C LYS A 313 18.97 4.86 -15.49
N GLU A 314 20.26 4.55 -15.66
CA GLU A 314 20.94 3.48 -14.93
C GLU A 314 21.24 3.86 -13.48
N GLU A 315 21.54 5.15 -13.25
CA GLU A 315 21.79 5.70 -11.92
C GLU A 315 20.51 6.13 -11.20
N PHE A 316 19.38 6.24 -11.91
CA PHE A 316 18.14 6.86 -11.41
C PHE A 316 18.42 8.24 -10.83
N ALA A 317 19.21 9.03 -11.55
CA ALA A 317 19.70 10.32 -11.08
C ALA A 317 19.70 11.34 -12.21
N VAL A 318 19.68 12.62 -11.84
CA VAL A 318 20.05 13.71 -12.74
C VAL A 318 21.43 14.20 -12.35
N ILE A 319 22.31 14.34 -13.34
CA ILE A 319 23.73 14.64 -13.14
C ILE A 319 24.05 15.96 -13.82
N GLY A 320 24.64 16.88 -13.06
CA GLY A 320 25.14 18.15 -13.57
C GLY A 320 26.34 17.95 -14.51
N ASN A 321 26.33 18.59 -15.66
CA ASN A 321 27.39 18.46 -16.66
C ASN A 321 28.74 19.01 -16.18
N ARG A 322 28.75 20.15 -15.48
CA ARG A 322 29.93 20.88 -15.02
C ARG A 322 30.28 20.59 -13.55
N SER A 323 29.32 20.73 -12.64
CA SER A 323 29.51 20.53 -11.20
C SER A 323 29.68 19.05 -10.85
N LYS A 324 29.13 18.16 -11.71
CA LYS A 324 28.97 16.72 -11.41
C LYS A 324 28.11 16.44 -10.18
N ASN A 325 27.38 17.44 -9.67
CA ASN A 325 26.37 17.26 -8.64
C ASN A 325 25.32 16.26 -9.13
N MET A 326 24.89 15.37 -8.25
CA MET A 326 24.00 14.27 -8.59
C MET A 326 22.81 14.27 -7.63
N TYR A 327 21.61 14.47 -8.18
CA TYR A 327 20.37 14.27 -7.45
C TYR A 327 19.81 12.91 -7.81
N ARG A 328 19.97 11.95 -6.90
CA ARG A 328 19.62 10.56 -7.09
C ARG A 328 18.36 10.21 -6.33
N LEU A 329 17.62 9.28 -6.91
CA LEU A 329 16.49 8.64 -6.26
C LEU A 329 16.89 8.14 -4.85
N GLY A 330 16.13 8.54 -3.83
CA GLY A 330 16.41 8.24 -2.42
C GLY A 330 17.24 9.29 -1.66
N ASP A 331 17.84 10.27 -2.33
CA ASP A 331 18.60 11.32 -1.64
C ASP A 331 17.69 12.20 -0.80
N GLU A 332 18.22 12.63 0.35
CA GLU A 332 17.59 13.63 1.22
C GLU A 332 17.98 15.05 0.76
N VAL A 333 16.98 15.88 0.50
CA VAL A 333 17.15 17.24 0.00
C VAL A 333 16.24 18.21 0.73
N TYR A 334 16.66 19.47 0.83
CA TYR A 334 15.75 20.55 1.26
C TYR A 334 15.07 21.17 0.04
N VAL A 335 13.76 21.34 0.15
CA VAL A 335 12.92 21.96 -0.88
C VAL A 335 12.01 23.02 -0.29
N LYS A 336 11.62 23.99 -1.11
CA LYS A 336 10.64 25.01 -0.78
C LYS A 336 9.50 25.01 -1.79
N VAL A 337 8.27 25.26 -1.34
CA VAL A 337 7.13 25.41 -2.26
C VAL A 337 7.37 26.61 -3.17
N LYS A 338 7.37 26.37 -4.47
CA LYS A 338 7.47 27.41 -5.50
C LYS A 338 6.09 27.83 -5.99
N ASN A 339 5.24 26.85 -6.22
CA ASN A 339 3.89 27.05 -6.74
C ASN A 339 3.00 25.86 -6.37
N ALA A 340 1.74 26.14 -6.10
CA ALA A 340 0.72 25.16 -5.80
C ALA A 340 -0.49 25.38 -6.71
N ASP A 341 -0.68 24.48 -7.68
CA ASP A 341 -1.78 24.55 -8.64
C ASP A 341 -2.86 23.52 -8.29
N LEU A 342 -3.95 23.99 -7.69
CA LEU A 342 -5.10 23.17 -7.31
C LEU A 342 -5.80 22.50 -8.49
N ILE A 343 -5.85 23.17 -9.65
CA ILE A 343 -6.55 22.66 -10.84
C ILE A 343 -5.76 21.50 -11.43
N ARG A 344 -4.44 21.69 -11.58
CA ARG A 344 -3.52 20.64 -12.04
C ARG A 344 -3.21 19.60 -10.97
N LYS A 345 -3.55 19.88 -9.71
CA LYS A 345 -3.22 19.06 -8.53
C LYS A 345 -1.71 18.83 -8.44
N HIS A 346 -0.95 19.89 -8.68
CA HIS A 346 0.50 19.84 -8.83
C HIS A 346 1.20 20.81 -7.89
N LEU A 347 2.28 20.34 -7.27
CA LEU A 347 3.19 21.14 -6.46
C LEU A 347 4.50 21.26 -7.20
N ASP A 348 4.94 22.49 -7.43
CA ASP A 348 6.28 22.79 -7.91
C ASP A 348 7.15 23.17 -6.72
N PHE A 349 8.36 22.61 -6.68
CA PHE A 349 9.35 22.91 -5.66
C PHE A 349 10.55 23.66 -6.24
N THR A 350 11.18 24.44 -5.38
CA THR A 350 12.55 24.93 -5.58
C THR A 350 13.49 24.04 -4.79
N MET A 351 14.52 23.49 -5.44
CA MET A 351 15.59 22.76 -4.78
C MET A 351 16.49 23.74 -4.02
N LEU A 352 16.70 23.51 -2.72
CA LEU A 352 17.61 24.32 -1.91
C LEU A 352 19.01 23.68 -1.85
N GLY A 353 19.09 22.35 -1.84
CA GLY A 353 20.35 21.61 -1.84
C GLY A 353 20.23 20.24 -1.17
N HIS A 354 21.34 19.50 -1.13
CA HIS A 354 21.38 18.25 -0.36
C HIS A 354 21.31 18.55 1.14
N ARG A 355 20.68 17.65 1.90
CA ARG A 355 20.56 17.76 3.36
C ARG A 355 21.89 18.10 4.04
N ASN A 356 22.94 17.35 3.71
CA ASN A 356 24.26 17.50 4.33
C ASN A 356 24.92 18.86 4.03
N GLU A 357 24.62 19.47 2.88
CA GLU A 357 25.18 20.77 2.50
C GLU A 357 24.49 21.90 3.26
N ILE A 358 23.16 21.84 3.37
CA ILE A 358 22.36 22.84 4.07
C ILE A 358 22.56 22.76 5.60
N GLU A 359 22.62 21.55 6.15
CA GLU A 359 22.86 21.35 7.60
C GLU A 359 24.32 21.60 8.02
N ALA A 360 25.26 21.72 7.08
CA ALA A 360 26.65 22.08 7.40
C ALA A 360 26.90 23.61 7.43
N VAL A 361 25.99 24.39 6.86
CA VAL A 361 26.09 25.86 6.76
C VAL A 361 25.28 26.57 7.86
N ASN A 362 24.28 25.88 8.42
CA ASN A 362 23.50 26.30 9.59
C ASN A 362 24.03 25.65 10.86
#